data_AF-A0A645FV71-F1
#
_entry.id   AF-A0A645FV71-F1
#
_cell.length_a   1.000
_cell.length_b   1.000
_cell.length_c   1.000
_cell.angle_alpha   90.00
_cell.angle_beta   90.00
_cell.angle_gamma   90.00
#
_symmetry.space_group_name_H-M   'P 1'
#
loop_
_entity.id
_entity.type
_entity.pdbx_description
1 polymer ?
#
loop_
_entity_poly.entity_id
_entity_poly.type
_entity_poly.pdbx_seq_one_letter_code
_entity_poly.pdbx_strand_id
1 'polypeptide(L)'
;MLEEIKYNPEDRCYICKTHVFSKIKEFSNRMGIDYVVDGSNLDDTKDYRPGMRALKELNIKSPLLECKLTKKDIREISKELGLITWDKPSYACLLSRIPYGEEIKLEELNKIEKGENYLAEAGFKGARIRSYGDLARIEVYNEQINNLLDKDVRKSIIEGLKNVGYKYVTLDLEGYRTGSMNVNIKGGMDNE
;
A
#
# COMPACT_ATOMS: atom_id res chain seq x y z
N MET A 1 4.09 17.41 -6.26
CA MET A 1 4.61 16.38 -5.34
C MET A 1 5.32 17.10 -4.20
N LEU A 2 5.31 16.58 -2.97
CA LEU A 2 6.14 17.17 -1.90
C LEU A 2 7.60 16.98 -2.28
N GLU A 3 8.43 18.01 -2.15
CA GLU A 3 9.83 17.90 -2.56
C GLU A 3 10.58 16.89 -1.68
N GLU A 4 10.19 16.83 -0.40
CA GLU A 4 10.75 15.96 0.63
C GLU A 4 10.51 14.46 0.37
N ILE A 5 9.51 14.11 -0.46
CA ILE A 5 9.25 12.71 -0.82
C ILE A 5 9.77 12.36 -2.20
N LYS A 6 10.34 13.31 -2.97
CA LYS A 6 10.72 13.14 -4.38
C LYS A 6 11.58 11.90 -4.64
N TYR A 7 12.48 11.56 -3.72
CA TYR A 7 13.38 10.39 -3.82
C TYR A 7 12.93 9.22 -2.95
N ASN A 8 11.63 9.10 -2.69
CA ASN A 8 11.02 7.98 -1.99
C ASN A 8 11.78 7.54 -0.72
N PRO A 9 12.02 8.44 0.26
CA PRO A 9 12.79 8.09 1.45
C PRO A 9 12.06 7.06 2.32
N GLU A 10 12.79 6.38 3.21
CA GLU A 10 12.23 5.36 4.12
C GLU A 10 11.08 5.92 4.98
N ASP A 11 11.18 7.18 5.38
CA ASP A 11 10.18 7.88 6.18
C ASP A 11 9.13 8.64 5.34
N ARG A 12 9.00 8.39 4.02
CA ARG A 12 8.00 9.04 3.15
C ARG A 12 6.59 9.04 3.73
N CYS A 13 6.20 7.97 4.43
CA CYS A 13 4.86 7.81 4.99
C CYS A 13 4.66 8.73 6.19
N TYR A 14 5.71 9.00 6.97
CA TYR A 14 5.72 10.03 8.00
C TYR A 14 5.53 11.41 7.35
N ILE A 15 6.38 11.76 6.38
CA ILE A 15 6.34 13.07 5.70
C ILE A 15 4.97 13.33 5.06
N CYS A 16 4.44 12.37 4.29
CA CYS A 16 3.13 12.47 3.65
C CYS A 16 2.01 12.65 4.67
N LYS A 17 1.98 11.84 5.75
CA LYS A 17 0.94 11.95 6.77
C LYS A 17 1.04 13.27 7.53
N THR A 18 2.24 13.73 7.88
CA THR A 18 2.44 15.02 8.54
C THR A 18 1.83 16.15 7.70
N HIS A 19 2.11 16.19 6.40
CA HIS A 19 1.56 17.21 5.51
C HIS A 19 0.04 17.14 5.38
N VAL A 20 -0.51 15.94 5.13
CA VAL A 20 -1.95 15.75 4.91
C VAL A 20 -2.74 16.06 6.19
N PHE A 21 -2.34 15.48 7.33
CA PHE A 21 -3.07 15.68 8.58
C PHE A 21 -2.89 17.08 9.15
N SER A 22 -1.78 17.78 8.88
CA SER A 22 -1.64 19.20 9.24
C SER A 22 -2.71 20.05 8.54
N LYS A 23 -2.95 19.81 7.23
CA LYS A 23 -4.00 20.51 6.48
C LYS A 23 -5.41 20.15 6.96
N ILE A 24 -5.66 18.88 7.26
CA ILE A 24 -6.95 18.45 7.82
C ILE A 24 -7.18 19.11 9.18
N LYS A 25 -6.14 19.20 10.03
CA LYS A 25 -6.23 19.84 11.35
C LYS A 25 -6.47 21.34 11.24
N GLU A 26 -5.80 22.02 10.30
CA GLU A 26 -6.07 23.43 10.01
C GLU A 26 -7.53 23.65 9.62
N PHE A 27 -8.07 22.79 8.74
CA PHE A 27 -9.48 22.83 8.36
C PHE A 27 -10.41 22.56 9.56
N SER A 28 -10.11 21.54 10.37
CA SER A 28 -10.86 21.18 11.58
C SER A 28 -10.99 22.37 12.53
N ASN A 29 -9.87 23.06 12.79
CA ASN A 29 -9.82 24.23 13.66
C ASN A 29 -10.71 25.38 13.12
N ARG A 30 -10.67 25.64 11.81
CA ARG A 30 -11.52 26.67 11.20
C ARG A 30 -13.02 26.35 11.32
N MET A 31 -13.37 25.07 11.36
CA MET A 31 -14.76 24.61 11.47
C MET A 31 -15.22 24.38 12.91
N GLY A 32 -14.35 24.60 13.90
CA GLY A 32 -14.67 24.31 15.31
C GLY A 32 -14.88 22.82 15.58
N ILE A 33 -14.21 21.95 14.83
CA ILE A 33 -14.24 20.49 15.03
C ILE A 33 -13.09 20.12 15.96
N ASP A 34 -13.42 19.53 17.12
CA ASP A 34 -12.46 19.24 18.20
C ASP A 34 -11.52 18.06 17.87
N TYR A 35 -12.00 17.09 17.10
CA TYR A 35 -11.30 15.82 16.90
C TYR A 35 -11.16 15.47 15.42
N VAL A 36 -9.93 15.13 15.05
CA VAL A 36 -9.61 14.43 13.80
C VAL A 36 -9.27 13.00 14.16
N VAL A 37 -9.93 12.05 13.53
CA VAL A 37 -9.72 10.60 13.73
C VAL A 37 -9.13 9.97 12.48
N ASP A 38 -8.34 8.92 12.66
CA ASP A 38 -7.89 8.04 11.58
C ASP A 38 -8.31 6.58 11.80
N GLY A 39 -8.11 5.75 10.78
CA GLY A 39 -8.48 4.34 10.79
C GLY A 39 -7.36 3.38 11.22
N SER A 40 -6.33 3.84 11.93
CA SER A 40 -5.26 2.97 12.42
C SER A 40 -5.84 1.92 13.38
N ASN A 41 -5.39 0.66 13.26
CA ASN A 41 -5.90 -0.49 14.01
C ASN A 41 -4.75 -1.33 14.62
N LEU A 42 -5.07 -2.34 15.43
CA LEU A 42 -4.07 -3.11 16.18
C LEU A 42 -3.03 -3.80 15.28
N ASP A 43 -3.43 -4.33 14.13
CA ASP A 43 -2.51 -5.03 13.23
C ASP A 43 -1.47 -4.11 12.59
N ASP A 44 -1.74 -2.81 12.55
CA ASP A 44 -0.82 -1.82 11.99
C ASP A 44 0.44 -1.62 12.85
N THR A 45 0.42 -2.07 14.12
CA THR A 45 1.56 -1.99 15.04
C THR A 45 2.65 -3.03 14.77
N LYS A 46 2.37 -4.04 13.93
CA LYS A 46 3.25 -5.18 13.65
C LYS A 46 4.23 -4.93 12.48
N ASP A 47 4.17 -3.78 11.83
CA ASP A 47 4.96 -3.46 10.63
C ASP A 47 5.66 -2.10 10.80
N TYR A 48 6.70 -1.85 10.00
CA TYR A 48 7.38 -0.56 9.96
C TYR A 48 6.45 0.52 9.41
N ARG A 49 5.83 1.29 10.31
CA ARG A 49 4.81 2.30 9.98
C ARG A 49 5.19 3.68 10.51
N PRO A 50 6.18 4.35 9.90
CA PRO A 50 6.63 5.67 10.34
C PRO A 50 5.51 6.72 10.31
N GLY A 51 4.47 6.50 9.48
CA GLY A 51 3.28 7.34 9.46
C GLY A 51 2.51 7.42 10.79
N MET A 52 2.60 6.41 11.67
CA MET A 52 1.94 6.46 12.99
C MET A 52 2.56 7.50 13.90
N ARG A 53 3.87 7.77 13.75
CA ARG A 53 4.56 8.84 14.47
C ARG A 53 3.94 10.20 14.17
N ALA A 54 3.65 10.49 12.91
CA ALA A 54 3.03 11.75 12.47
C ALA A 54 1.65 11.96 13.11
N LEU A 55 0.82 10.92 13.17
CA LEU A 55 -0.49 10.98 13.80
C LEU A 55 -0.40 11.34 15.29
N LYS A 56 0.54 10.70 15.99
CA LYS A 56 0.79 10.93 17.42
C LYS A 56 1.24 12.37 17.68
N GLU A 57 2.21 12.86 16.91
CA GLU A 57 2.72 14.24 17.03
C GLU A 57 1.64 15.29 16.71
N LEU A 58 0.75 15.00 15.76
CA LEU A 58 -0.37 15.86 15.42
C LEU A 58 -1.59 15.67 16.34
N ASN A 59 -1.52 14.81 17.35
CA ASN A 59 -2.63 14.46 18.26
C ASN A 59 -3.90 14.02 17.51
N ILE A 60 -3.74 13.27 16.43
CA ILE A 60 -4.83 12.60 15.72
C ILE A 60 -5.26 11.40 16.56
N LYS A 61 -6.58 11.20 16.70
CA LYS A 61 -7.14 10.09 17.48
C LYS A 61 -7.26 8.83 16.62
N SER A 62 -7.07 7.67 17.23
CA SER A 62 -7.15 6.39 16.51
C SER A 62 -8.04 5.42 17.30
N PRO A 63 -9.37 5.64 17.33
CA PRO A 63 -10.26 4.88 18.22
C PRO A 63 -10.19 3.36 18.02
N LEU A 64 -10.02 2.89 16.79
CA LEU A 64 -9.91 1.46 16.49
C LEU A 64 -8.65 0.85 17.12
N LEU A 65 -7.53 1.57 17.09
CA LEU A 65 -6.28 1.19 17.75
C LEU A 65 -6.39 1.30 19.29
N GLU A 66 -7.00 2.37 19.80
CA GLU A 66 -7.22 2.58 21.24
C GLU A 66 -8.06 1.46 21.85
N CYS A 67 -9.08 0.99 21.12
CA CYS A 67 -9.91 -0.15 21.47
C CYS A 67 -9.27 -1.52 21.13
N LYS A 68 -8.03 -1.53 20.62
CA LYS A 68 -7.29 -2.74 20.24
C LYS A 68 -8.02 -3.64 19.23
N LEU A 69 -8.81 -3.04 18.34
CA LEU A 69 -9.50 -3.78 17.29
C LEU A 69 -8.52 -4.22 16.20
N THR A 70 -8.55 -5.50 15.86
CA THR A 70 -7.85 -6.06 14.71
C THR A 70 -8.63 -5.77 13.43
N LYS A 71 -7.97 -5.97 12.28
CA LYS A 71 -8.63 -5.90 10.97
C LYS A 71 -9.79 -6.91 10.86
N LYS A 72 -9.65 -8.07 11.49
CA LYS A 72 -10.71 -9.10 11.52
C LYS A 72 -11.94 -8.57 12.26
N ASP A 73 -11.75 -8.03 13.46
CA ASP A 73 -12.83 -7.48 14.28
C ASP A 73 -13.56 -6.35 13.53
N ILE A 74 -12.79 -5.44 12.90
CA ILE A 74 -13.36 -4.33 12.12
C ILE A 74 -14.23 -4.84 10.96
N ARG A 75 -13.80 -5.90 10.27
CA ARG A 75 -14.57 -6.50 9.16
C ARG A 75 -15.85 -7.17 9.65
N GLU A 76 -15.79 -7.88 10.76
CA GLU A 76 -16.96 -8.53 11.38
C GLU A 76 -17.99 -7.48 11.82
N ILE A 77 -17.56 -6.47 12.58
CA ILE A 77 -18.42 -5.35 13.02
C ILE A 77 -18.99 -4.60 11.81
N SER A 78 -18.18 -4.30 10.79
CA SER A 78 -18.65 -3.60 9.58
C SER A 78 -19.71 -4.41 8.83
N LYS A 79 -19.58 -5.75 8.81
CA LYS A 79 -20.54 -6.65 8.17
C LYS A 79 -21.85 -6.72 8.96
N GLU A 80 -21.79 -6.79 10.28
CA GLU A 80 -22.97 -6.74 11.16
C GLU A 80 -23.74 -5.43 11.02
N LEU A 81 -23.03 -4.31 10.84
CA LEU A 81 -23.62 -3.00 10.57
C LEU A 81 -24.11 -2.81 9.12
N GLY A 82 -23.96 -3.82 8.26
CA GLY A 82 -24.41 -3.78 6.86
C GLY A 82 -23.60 -2.83 5.96
N LEU A 83 -22.35 -2.48 6.34
CA LEU A 83 -21.52 -1.59 5.55
C LEU A 83 -21.00 -2.31 4.30
N ILE A 84 -21.27 -1.77 3.12
CA ILE A 84 -20.83 -2.34 1.82
C ILE A 84 -19.31 -2.47 1.68
N THR A 85 -18.55 -1.77 2.52
CA THR A 85 -17.09 -1.76 2.52
C THR A 85 -16.45 -2.84 3.40
N TRP A 86 -17.24 -3.71 4.05
CA TRP A 86 -16.73 -4.69 5.02
C TRP A 86 -15.66 -5.62 4.42
N ASP A 87 -15.75 -5.97 3.14
CA ASP A 87 -14.74 -6.80 2.45
C ASP A 87 -13.87 -6.01 1.48
N LYS A 88 -13.81 -4.68 1.60
CA LYS A 88 -12.95 -3.87 0.74
C LYS A 88 -11.47 -4.24 0.98
N PRO A 89 -10.68 -4.52 -0.06
CA PRO A 89 -9.25 -4.74 0.07
C PRO A 89 -8.53 -3.51 0.62
N SER A 90 -7.42 -3.72 1.33
CA SER A 90 -6.57 -2.62 1.78
C SER A 90 -5.80 -2.02 0.61
N TYR A 91 -5.99 -0.74 0.37
CA TYR A 91 -5.19 0.00 -0.60
C TYR A 91 -3.94 0.55 0.08
N ALA A 92 -2.78 0.23 -0.47
CA ALA A 92 -1.51 0.83 -0.08
C ALA A 92 -1.08 1.84 -1.15
N CYS A 93 -0.38 2.90 -0.72
CA CYS A 93 0.15 3.93 -1.59
C CYS A 93 1.00 3.35 -2.74
N LEU A 94 0.86 3.89 -3.96
CA LEU A 94 1.67 3.45 -5.11
C LEU A 94 3.17 3.65 -4.89
N LEU A 95 3.59 4.60 -4.03
CA LEU A 95 5.01 4.78 -3.69
C LEU A 95 5.63 3.53 -3.04
N SER A 96 4.81 2.68 -2.41
CA SER A 96 5.30 1.42 -1.86
C SER A 96 5.73 0.43 -2.94
N ARG A 97 5.40 0.67 -4.22
CA ARG A 97 5.81 -0.19 -5.34
C ARG A 97 7.18 0.19 -5.89
N ILE A 98 7.69 1.35 -5.51
CA ILE A 98 8.98 1.86 -5.93
C ILE A 98 9.99 1.61 -4.79
N PRO A 99 11.21 1.13 -5.07
CA PRO A 99 12.28 1.01 -4.09
C PRO A 99 12.58 2.33 -3.37
N TYR A 100 13.03 2.24 -2.11
CA TYR A 100 13.48 3.43 -1.39
C TYR A 100 14.68 4.07 -2.07
N GLY A 101 14.77 5.41 -2.00
CA GLY A 101 15.85 6.18 -2.60
C GLY A 101 15.67 6.49 -4.09
N GLU A 102 14.73 5.84 -4.76
CA GLU A 102 14.43 6.08 -6.17
C GLU A 102 13.61 7.35 -6.38
N GLU A 103 13.90 8.07 -7.47
CA GLU A 103 13.12 9.24 -7.87
C GLU A 103 11.71 8.83 -8.30
N ILE A 104 10.70 9.47 -7.70
CA ILE A 104 9.30 9.28 -8.05
C ILE A 104 9.01 10.06 -9.33
N LYS A 105 8.66 9.31 -10.37
CA LYS A 105 8.23 9.86 -11.66
C LYS A 105 6.75 9.57 -11.88
N LEU A 106 5.99 10.57 -12.34
CA LEU A 106 4.55 10.41 -12.59
C LEU A 106 4.28 9.31 -13.63
N GLU A 107 5.14 9.21 -14.64
CA GLU A 107 5.09 8.16 -15.66
C GLU A 107 5.22 6.76 -15.04
N GLU A 108 6.10 6.60 -14.06
CA GLU A 108 6.29 5.34 -13.35
C GLU A 108 5.06 4.96 -12.52
N LEU A 109 4.46 5.93 -11.82
CA LEU A 109 3.21 5.71 -11.07
C LEU A 109 2.04 5.32 -11.99
N ASN A 110 1.91 6.00 -13.13
CA ASN A 110 0.89 5.67 -14.13
C ASN A 110 1.10 4.27 -14.73
N LYS A 111 2.37 3.89 -14.95
CA LYS A 111 2.75 2.55 -15.44
C LYS A 111 2.36 1.47 -14.43
N ILE A 112 2.68 1.68 -13.15
CA ILE A 112 2.31 0.77 -12.05
C ILE A 112 0.78 0.66 -11.94
N GLU A 113 0.06 1.78 -11.90
CA GLU A 113 -1.40 1.80 -11.76
C GLU A 113 -2.09 1.06 -12.91
N LYS A 114 -1.70 1.34 -14.16
CA LYS A 114 -2.25 0.63 -15.33
C LYS A 114 -1.94 -0.86 -15.28
N GLY A 115 -0.73 -1.24 -14.85
CA GLY A 115 -0.36 -2.64 -14.70
C GLY A 115 -1.15 -3.36 -13.60
N GLU A 116 -1.32 -2.75 -12.42
CA GLU A 116 -2.11 -3.32 -11.32
C GLU A 116 -3.60 -3.42 -11.71
N ASN A 117 -4.14 -2.44 -12.45
CA ASN A 117 -5.50 -2.50 -12.99
C ASN A 117 -5.66 -3.65 -13.99
N TYR A 118 -4.71 -3.82 -14.91
CA TYR A 118 -4.72 -4.94 -15.86
C TYR A 118 -4.71 -6.30 -15.14
N LEU A 119 -3.88 -6.46 -14.12
CA LEU A 119 -3.85 -7.67 -13.30
C LEU A 119 -5.18 -7.90 -12.56
N ALA A 120 -5.80 -6.84 -12.05
CA ALA A 120 -7.10 -6.93 -11.40
C ALA A 120 -8.21 -7.36 -12.37
N GLU A 121 -8.23 -6.83 -13.59
CA GLU A 121 -9.14 -7.22 -14.67
C GLU A 121 -8.92 -8.68 -15.11
N ALA A 122 -7.67 -9.15 -15.09
CA ALA A 122 -7.30 -10.55 -15.32
C ALA A 122 -7.62 -11.49 -14.15
N GLY A 123 -8.27 -11.00 -13.07
CA GLY A 123 -8.71 -11.81 -11.92
C GLY A 123 -7.76 -11.82 -10.72
N PHE A 124 -6.61 -11.15 -10.80
CA PHE A 124 -5.61 -11.07 -9.72
C PHE A 124 -5.87 -9.85 -8.82
N LYS A 125 -7.06 -9.82 -8.20
CA LYS A 125 -7.43 -8.73 -7.28
C LYS A 125 -6.45 -8.63 -6.11
N GLY A 126 -5.93 -7.43 -5.88
CA GLY A 126 -4.95 -7.17 -4.82
C GLY A 126 -3.50 -7.48 -5.20
N ALA A 127 -3.24 -7.90 -6.44
CA ALA A 127 -1.89 -8.01 -6.98
C ALA A 127 -1.15 -6.68 -6.91
N ARG A 128 0.17 -6.76 -6.76
CA ARG A 128 1.05 -5.60 -6.76
C ARG A 128 2.13 -5.74 -7.81
N ILE A 129 2.54 -4.61 -8.37
CA ILE A 129 3.72 -4.55 -9.25
C ILE A 129 4.81 -3.76 -8.54
N ARG A 130 5.85 -4.44 -8.04
CA ARG A 130 7.07 -3.76 -7.61
C ARG A 130 7.87 -3.39 -8.84
N SER A 131 8.11 -2.10 -9.00
CA SER A 131 8.72 -1.56 -10.20
C SER A 131 10.18 -1.23 -9.98
N TYR A 132 11.03 -1.82 -10.82
CA TYR A 132 12.47 -1.60 -10.86
C TYR A 132 12.82 -1.06 -12.25
N GLY A 133 12.30 0.13 -12.57
CA GLY A 133 12.43 0.76 -13.87
C GLY A 133 11.77 -0.07 -14.97
N ASP A 134 12.58 -0.80 -15.76
CA ASP A 134 12.10 -1.63 -16.86
C ASP A 134 11.54 -3.00 -16.41
N LEU A 135 11.70 -3.37 -15.15
CA LEU A 135 11.27 -4.65 -14.60
C LEU A 135 10.02 -4.49 -13.73
N ALA A 136 8.98 -5.27 -14.06
CA ALA A 136 7.80 -5.49 -13.24
C ALA A 136 7.98 -6.79 -12.45
N ARG A 137 7.99 -6.70 -11.12
CA ARG A 137 7.91 -7.87 -10.22
C ARG A 137 6.51 -7.97 -9.66
N ILE A 138 5.78 -8.97 -10.11
CA ILE A 138 4.39 -9.23 -9.72
C ILE A 138 4.37 -9.95 -8.37
N GLU A 139 3.58 -9.44 -7.44
CA GLU A 139 3.22 -10.10 -6.18
C GLU A 139 1.72 -10.40 -6.20
N VAL A 140 1.33 -11.67 -6.10
CA VAL A 140 -0.08 -12.12 -5.99
C VAL A 140 -0.27 -12.90 -4.70
N TYR A 141 -1.51 -13.07 -4.23
CA TYR A 141 -1.75 -13.98 -3.10
C TYR A 141 -1.28 -15.39 -3.44
N ASN A 142 -0.79 -16.15 -2.45
CA ASN A 142 -0.18 -17.46 -2.67
C ASN A 142 -1.14 -18.44 -3.38
N GLU A 143 -2.44 -18.36 -3.04
CA GLU A 143 -3.50 -19.16 -3.63
C GLU A 143 -3.71 -18.86 -5.13
N GLN A 144 -3.25 -17.70 -5.61
CA GLN A 144 -3.36 -17.25 -7.00
C GLN A 144 -2.13 -17.58 -7.85
N ILE A 145 -1.00 -18.00 -7.25
CA ILE A 145 0.26 -18.26 -7.98
C ILE A 145 0.03 -19.27 -9.10
N ASN A 146 -0.64 -20.39 -8.81
CA ASN A 146 -0.89 -21.43 -9.81
C ASN A 146 -1.70 -20.93 -11.00
N ASN A 147 -2.69 -20.06 -10.77
CA ASN A 147 -3.50 -19.46 -11.83
C ASN A 147 -2.67 -18.55 -12.74
N LEU A 148 -1.67 -17.85 -12.17
CA LEU A 148 -0.77 -16.99 -12.94
C LEU A 148 0.19 -17.80 -13.82
N LEU A 149 0.52 -19.03 -13.42
CA LEU A 149 1.41 -19.93 -14.15
C LEU A 149 0.74 -20.64 -15.33
N ASP A 150 -0.59 -20.57 -15.44
CA ASP A 150 -1.30 -21.05 -16.62
C ASP A 150 -0.73 -20.38 -17.89
N LYS A 151 -0.59 -21.18 -18.96
CA LYS A 151 0.16 -20.77 -20.16
C LYS A 151 -0.49 -19.55 -20.83
N ASP A 152 -1.80 -19.53 -20.94
CA ASP A 152 -2.52 -18.50 -21.69
C ASP A 152 -2.67 -17.24 -20.82
N VAL A 153 -2.93 -17.41 -19.53
CA VAL A 153 -2.93 -16.31 -18.55
C VAL A 153 -1.57 -15.62 -18.51
N ARG A 154 -0.49 -16.38 -18.37
CA ARG A 154 0.87 -15.84 -18.32
C ARG A 154 1.23 -15.09 -19.59
N LYS A 155 0.88 -15.63 -20.77
CA LYS A 155 1.12 -14.96 -22.05
C LYS A 155 0.38 -13.62 -22.10
N SER A 156 -0.90 -13.60 -21.73
CA SER A 156 -1.71 -12.39 -21.70
C SER A 156 -1.14 -11.34 -20.74
N ILE A 157 -0.72 -11.73 -19.53
CA ILE A 157 -0.10 -10.83 -18.55
C ILE A 157 1.20 -10.23 -19.08
N ILE A 158 2.06 -11.04 -19.69
CA ILE A 158 3.32 -10.56 -20.28
C ILE A 158 3.05 -9.51 -21.36
N GLU A 159 2.11 -9.78 -22.27
CA GLU A 159 1.75 -8.84 -23.34
C GLU A 159 1.14 -7.55 -22.77
N GLY A 160 0.21 -7.65 -21.82
CA GLY A 160 -0.41 -6.51 -21.16
C GLY A 160 0.60 -5.60 -20.46
N LEU A 161 1.49 -6.17 -19.65
CA LEU A 161 2.50 -5.39 -18.91
C LEU A 161 3.58 -4.81 -19.83
N LYS A 162 3.93 -5.51 -20.92
CA LYS A 162 4.83 -4.95 -21.93
C LYS A 162 4.22 -3.77 -22.67
N ASN A 163 2.93 -3.83 -23.01
CA ASN A 163 2.20 -2.72 -23.62
C ASN A 163 2.09 -1.50 -22.69
N VAL A 164 2.06 -1.73 -21.36
CA VAL A 164 2.06 -0.67 -20.35
C VAL A 164 3.45 -0.01 -20.21
N GLY A 165 4.54 -0.69 -20.62
CA GLY A 165 5.87 -0.10 -20.72
C GLY A 165 6.99 -0.88 -20.01
N TYR A 166 6.73 -2.09 -19.49
CA TYR A 166 7.77 -2.93 -18.91
C TYR A 166 8.53 -3.74 -19.98
N LYS A 167 9.84 -3.94 -19.82
CA LYS A 167 10.61 -4.84 -20.68
C LYS A 167 10.66 -6.26 -20.12
N TYR A 168 10.74 -6.37 -18.80
CA TYR A 168 10.84 -7.62 -18.07
C TYR A 168 9.65 -7.78 -17.13
N VAL A 169 9.08 -8.97 -17.11
CA VAL A 169 7.96 -9.34 -16.24
C VAL A 169 8.38 -10.57 -15.45
N THR A 170 8.32 -10.47 -14.14
CA THR A 170 8.75 -11.51 -13.20
C THR A 170 7.66 -11.74 -12.16
N LEU A 171 7.66 -12.93 -11.56
CA LEU A 171 6.80 -13.28 -10.43
C LEU A 171 7.69 -13.38 -9.19
N ASP A 172 7.27 -12.75 -8.10
CA ASP A 172 7.83 -13.02 -6.78
C ASP A 172 7.33 -14.38 -6.28
N LEU A 173 8.24 -15.31 -6.06
CA LEU A 173 7.91 -16.68 -5.65
C LEU A 173 7.44 -16.77 -4.20
N GLU A 174 7.74 -15.76 -3.37
CA GLU A 174 7.16 -15.65 -2.03
C GLU A 174 5.70 -15.13 -2.07
N GLY A 175 5.24 -14.70 -3.23
CA GLY A 175 3.94 -14.08 -3.41
C GLY A 175 3.81 -12.74 -2.69
N TYR A 176 2.57 -12.36 -2.42
CA TYR A 176 2.25 -11.11 -1.75
C TYR A 176 2.46 -11.24 -0.23
N ARG A 177 3.32 -10.36 0.31
CA ARG A 177 3.53 -10.19 1.75
C ARG A 177 3.54 -8.73 2.16
N THR A 178 2.97 -8.46 3.34
CA THR A 178 3.05 -7.13 3.97
C THR A 178 4.52 -6.81 4.25
N GLY A 179 4.96 -5.60 3.95
CA GLY A 179 6.36 -5.20 4.16
C GLY A 179 7.37 -5.82 3.18
N SER A 180 6.97 -6.38 2.03
CA SER A 180 7.91 -6.99 1.05
C SER A 180 9.04 -6.07 0.55
N MET A 181 8.85 -4.75 0.64
CA MET A 181 9.85 -3.75 0.27
C MET A 181 10.69 -3.25 1.45
N ASN A 182 10.36 -3.69 2.68
CA ASN A 182 11.01 -3.24 3.92
C ASN A 182 12.15 -4.16 4.39
N VAL A 183 12.42 -5.26 3.69
CA VAL A 183 13.38 -6.30 4.11
C VAL A 183 14.78 -5.74 4.38
N ASN A 184 15.19 -4.70 3.66
CA ASN A 184 16.51 -4.08 3.80
C ASN A 184 16.52 -2.84 4.72
N ILE A 185 15.40 -2.46 5.32
CA ILE A 185 15.36 -1.37 6.29
C ILE A 185 15.90 -1.90 7.61
N LYS A 186 16.98 -1.30 8.13
CA LYS A 186 17.50 -1.62 9.47
C LYS A 186 16.42 -1.34 10.52
N GLY A 187 15.80 -2.40 11.05
CA GLY A 187 14.70 -2.34 12.00
C GLY A 187 13.40 -3.02 11.54
N GLY A 188 13.34 -3.52 10.30
CA GLY A 188 12.37 -4.56 9.92
C GLY A 188 12.77 -5.86 10.61
N MET A 189 11.85 -6.47 11.36
CA MET A 189 12.10 -7.74 12.03
C MET A 189 12.53 -8.80 11.01
N ASP A 190 13.83 -9.13 11.02
CA ASP A 190 14.28 -10.50 10.88
C ASP A 190 13.69 -11.25 12.09
N ASN A 191 12.49 -11.81 11.92
CA ASN A 191 12.06 -12.90 12.78
C ASN A 191 12.39 -14.19 12.04
N GLU A 192 13.25 -14.96 12.70
CA GLU A 192 13.65 -16.34 12.41
C GLU A 192 12.53 -17.23 11.84
#